data_AF-A0A1J0PBV7-F1
#
_entry.id   AF-A0A1J0PBV7-F1
#
_cell.length_a   1.000
_cell.length_b   1.000
_cell.length_c   1.000
_cell.angle_alpha   90.00
_cell.angle_beta   90.00
_cell.angle_gamma   90.00
#
_symmetry.space_group_name_H-M   'P 1'
#
loop_
_entity.id
_entity.type
_entity.pdbx_description
1 polymer ?
#
loop_
_entity_poly.entity_id
_entity_poly.type
_entity_poly.pdbx_seq_one_letter_code
_entity_poly.pdbx_strand_id
1 'polypeptide(L)' 'MALKQVRELAGADPRFAEALAHAHSPQEAAELAAAQGVTVTPNALWRNRGRLLDGGLPTWRG' A
#
# COMPACT_ATOMS: atom_id res chain seq x y z
N MET A 1 12.53 -1.15 -5.72
CA MET A 1 12.06 0.00 -6.49
C MET A 1 10.57 0.28 -6.20
N ALA A 2 9.65 -0.61 -6.55
CA ALA A 2 8.19 -0.40 -6.39
C ALA A 2 7.71 -0.05 -4.96
N LEU A 3 8.19 -0.75 -3.92
CA LEU A 3 7.78 -0.48 -2.53
C LEU A 3 8.22 0.91 -2.01
N LYS A 4 9.35 1.41 -2.51
CA LYS A 4 9.81 2.76 -2.16
C LYS A 4 8.86 3.80 -2.76
N GLN A 5 8.44 3.61 -4.02
CA GLN A 5 7.46 4.47 -4.69
C GLN A 5 6.10 4.45 -4.00
N VAL A 6 5.61 3.28 -3.57
CA VAL A 6 4.36 3.19 -2.77
C VAL A 6 4.47 4.00 -1.48
N ARG A 7 5.63 3.94 -0.80
CA ARG A 7 5.87 4.72 0.43
C ARG A 7 5.97 6.22 0.17
N GLU A 8 6.67 6.60 -0.89
CA GLU A 8 6.79 8.01 -1.32
C GLU A 8 5.43 8.57 -1.71
N LEU A 9 4.61 7.79 -2.42
CA LEU A 9 3.24 8.14 -2.81
C LEU A 9 2.32 8.26 -1.58
N ALA A 10 2.39 7.33 -0.63
CA ALA A 10 1.64 7.45 0.63
C ALA A 10 2.10 8.63 1.50
N GLY A 11 3.37 9.03 1.42
CA GLY A 11 3.85 10.24 2.07
C GLY A 11 3.43 11.54 1.37
N ALA A 12 3.25 11.50 0.05
CA ALA A 12 2.89 12.66 -0.77
C ALA A 12 1.38 12.85 -0.92
N ASP A 13 0.59 11.78 -0.90
CA ASP A 13 -0.86 11.78 -1.05
C ASP A 13 -1.55 11.12 0.17
N PRO A 14 -2.11 11.93 1.07
CA PRO A 14 -2.85 11.44 2.24
C PRO A 14 -4.07 10.59 1.87
N ARG A 15 -4.72 10.84 0.72
CA ARG A 15 -5.88 10.06 0.26
C ARG A 15 -5.45 8.68 -0.18
N PHE A 16 -4.30 8.59 -0.85
CA PHE A 16 -3.70 7.29 -1.18
C PHE A 16 -3.31 6.53 0.08
N ALA A 17 -2.72 7.20 1.08
CA ALA A 17 -2.38 6.56 2.35
C ALA A 17 -3.64 6.04 3.08
N GLU A 18 -4.72 6.80 3.10
CA GLU A 18 -5.99 6.39 3.69
C GLU A 18 -6.64 5.22 2.94
N ALA A 19 -6.69 5.29 1.59
CA ALA A 19 -7.21 4.21 0.77
C ALA A 19 -6.36 2.93 0.92
N LEU A 20 -5.03 3.07 0.94
CA LEU A 20 -4.13 1.96 1.19
C LEU A 20 -4.33 1.39 2.60
N ALA A 21 -4.62 2.21 3.62
CA ALA A 21 -4.91 1.73 4.96
C ALA A 21 -6.28 1.00 5.05
N HIS A 22 -7.28 1.42 4.26
CA HIS A 22 -8.62 0.82 4.28
C HIS A 22 -8.79 -0.37 3.35
N ALA A 23 -7.86 -0.59 2.43
CA ALA A 23 -7.95 -1.72 1.52
C ALA A 23 -8.00 -3.05 2.30
N HIS A 24 -8.90 -3.92 1.85
CA HIS A 24 -9.29 -5.14 2.53
C HIS A 24 -8.42 -6.33 2.09
N SER A 25 -7.76 -6.24 0.93
CA SER A 25 -6.92 -7.31 0.39
C SER A 25 -5.62 -6.80 -0.26
N PRO A 26 -4.51 -7.56 -0.21
CA PRO A 26 -3.26 -7.17 -0.89
C PRO A 26 -3.42 -6.92 -2.40
N GLN A 27 -4.44 -7.52 -3.01
CA GLN A 27 -4.85 -7.29 -4.40
C GLN A 27 -5.38 -5.88 -4.59
N GLU A 28 -6.35 -5.47 -3.78
CA GLU A 28 -6.91 -4.10 -3.80
C GLU A 28 -5.81 -3.05 -3.57
N ALA A 29 -4.87 -3.35 -2.67
CA ALA A 29 -3.67 -2.52 -2.44
C ALA A 29 -2.83 -2.32 -3.70
N ALA A 30 -2.65 -3.39 -4.48
CA ALA A 30 -1.87 -3.37 -5.70
C ALA A 30 -2.62 -2.65 -6.83
N GLU A 31 -3.94 -2.78 -6.88
CA GLU A 31 -4.80 -2.03 -7.82
C GLU A 31 -4.78 -0.53 -7.53
N LEU A 32 -4.85 -0.13 -6.25
CA LEU A 32 -4.71 1.25 -5.82
C LEU A 32 -3.35 1.84 -6.23
N ALA A 33 -2.26 1.08 -6.03
CA ALA A 33 -0.93 1.50 -6.44
C ALA A 33 -0.81 1.60 -7.97
N ALA A 34 -1.39 0.63 -8.71
CA ALA A 34 -1.39 0.63 -10.16
C ALA A 34 -2.17 1.80 -10.76
N ALA A 35 -3.28 2.22 -10.13
CA ALA A 35 -4.05 3.40 -10.50
C ALA A 35 -3.22 4.71 -10.41
N GLN A 36 -2.18 4.71 -9.58
CA GLN A 36 -1.24 5.80 -9.41
C GLN A 36 0.05 5.60 -10.23
N GLY A 37 0.06 4.63 -11.16
CA GLY A 37 1.19 4.31 -12.03
C GLY A 37 2.31 3.49 -11.36
N VAL A 38 2.07 2.95 -10.17
CA VAL A 38 3.04 2.15 -9.42
C VAL A 38 2.70 0.67 -9.51
N THR A 39 3.44 -0.07 -10.34
CA THR A 39 3.29 -1.52 -10.45
C THR A 39 3.97 -2.21 -9.27
N VAL A 40 3.18 -2.78 -8.36
CA VAL A 40 3.66 -3.57 -7.22
C VAL A 40 2.85 -4.87 -7.13
N THR A 41 3.48 -5.97 -6.75
CA THR A 41 2.76 -7.23 -6.60
C THR A 41 2.06 -7.28 -5.24
N PRO A 42 0.86 -7.90 -5.16
CA PRO A 42 0.15 -8.11 -3.90
C PRO A 42 1.02 -8.77 -2.83
N ASN A 43 1.83 -9.76 -3.23
CA ASN A 43 2.76 -10.46 -2.35
C ASN A 43 3.86 -9.53 -1.81
N ALA A 44 4.41 -8.64 -2.64
CA ALA A 44 5.41 -7.67 -2.19
C ALA A 44 4.83 -6.69 -1.14
N LEU A 45 3.59 -6.22 -1.35
CA LEU A 45 2.87 -5.40 -0.37
C LEU A 45 2.64 -6.17 0.93
N TRP A 46 2.11 -7.39 0.85
CA TRP A 46 1.85 -8.24 2.02
C TRP A 46 3.11 -8.51 2.87
N ARG A 47 4.24 -8.81 2.21
CA ARG A 47 5.52 -9.07 2.88
C ARG A 47 6.11 -7.82 3.54
N ASN A 48 5.79 -6.63 3.04
CA ASN A 48 6.35 -5.37 3.52
C ASN A 48 5.34 -4.49 4.27
N ARG A 49 4.14 -5.01 4.55
CA ARG A 49 3.03 -4.26 5.19
C ARG A 49 3.46 -3.48 6.43
N GLY A 50 4.21 -4.10 7.32
CA GLY A 50 4.67 -3.49 8.58
C GLY A 50 5.71 -2.39 8.41
N ARG A 51 6.33 -2.28 7.23
CA ARG A 51 7.35 -1.28 6.90
C ARG A 51 6.81 -0.15 6.01
N LEU A 52 5.65 -0.35 5.40
CA LEU A 52 5.00 0.64 4.55
C LEU A 52 4.25 1.70 5.37
N LEU A 53 3.73 1.29 6.54
CA LEU A 53 2.88 2.11 7.41
C LEU A 53 3.44 2.04 8.84
N ASP A 54 4.52 2.78 9.10
CA ASP A 54 5.28 2.85 10.37
C ASP A 54 4.49 3.54 11.52
N GLY A 55 3.17 3.33 11.61
CA GLY A 55 2.29 4.15 12.46
C GLY A 55 1.03 3.46 13.01
N GLY A 56 0.93 2.13 12.92
CA GLY A 56 -0.22 1.38 13.43
C GLY A 56 -1.16 0.98 12.30
N LEU A 57 -1.25 -0.33 12.04
CA LEU A 57 -2.02 -0.87 10.93
C LEU A 57 -3.42 -1.30 11.37
N PRO A 58 -4.46 -0.99 10.59
CA PRO A 58 -5.61 -1.88 10.47
C PRO A 58 -5.15 -3.23 9.90
N THR A 59 -5.61 -4.31 10.51
CA THR A 59 -5.32 -5.68 10.06
C THR A 59 -6.06 -5.95 8.75
N TRP A 60 -5.32 -6.07 7.65
CA TRP A 60 -5.85 -6.60 6.38
C TRP A 60 -6.26 -8.05 6.66
N ARG A 61 -7.55 -8.28 6.88
CA ARG A 61 -8.07 -9.61 7.19
C ARG A 61 -8.51 -10.27 5.90
N GLY A 62 -7.58 -11.07 5.35
CA GLY A 62 -7.86 -12.19 4.43
C GLY A 62 -8.50 -11.79 3.12
#